data_AF-A0A7S0IX48-F1
#
_entry.id   AF-A0A7S0IX48-F1
#
_cell.length_a   1.000
_cell.length_b   1.000
_cell.length_c   1.000
_cell.angle_alpha   90.00
_cell.angle_beta   90.00
_cell.angle_gamma   90.00
#
_symmetry.space_group_name_H-M   'P 1'
#
loop_
_entity.id
_entity.type
_entity.pdbx_description
1 polymer ?
#
loop_
_entity_poly.entity_id
_entity_poly.type
_entity_poly.pdbx_seq_one_letter_code
_entity_poly.pdbx_strand_id
1 'polypeptide(L)'
;YCEMRRQAMGKRVPKAWRLGVRRAHLVEDVLDHFGALEGKREWTAHAHLFAQTVVSFTDAFGLREEGVDEGGLTAEMYSLFWREVVRPEAGLFEQAVEGGCVLPRADAPPAQ
;
A
#
# COMPACT_ATOMS: atom_id res chain seq x y z
N TYR A 1 15.40 -16.79 -6.44
CA TYR A 1 14.74 -15.64 -5.77
C TYR A 1 14.74 -15.75 -4.25
N CYS A 2 14.43 -16.93 -3.67
CA CYS A 2 14.50 -17.15 -2.21
C CYS A 2 15.92 -17.06 -1.61
N GLU A 3 16.97 -17.25 -2.40
CA GLU A 3 18.35 -17.31 -1.89
C GLU A 3 18.98 -15.94 -1.60
N MET A 4 18.66 -14.88 -2.35
CA MET A 4 19.14 -13.53 -2.06
C MET A 4 18.59 -13.00 -0.72
N ARG A 5 17.35 -13.37 -0.38
CA ARG A 5 16.69 -13.02 0.89
C ARG A 5 17.39 -13.66 2.10
N ARG A 6 18.03 -14.81 1.91
CA ARG A 6 18.72 -15.57 2.96
C ARG A 6 20.13 -15.04 3.25
N GLN A 7 20.80 -14.50 2.24
CA GLN A 7 22.18 -14.00 2.38
C GLN A 7 22.26 -12.60 2.98
N ALA A 8 21.26 -11.73 2.75
CA ALA A 8 21.26 -10.36 3.28
C ALA A 8 20.84 -10.26 4.76
N MET A 9 20.10 -11.24 5.28
CA MET A 9 19.42 -11.14 6.58
C MET A 9 19.81 -12.32 7.47
N GLY A 10 20.86 -12.17 8.26
CA GLY A 10 21.27 -13.18 9.23
C GLY A 10 20.10 -13.55 10.16
N LYS A 11 19.54 -14.75 10.00
CA LYS A 11 18.58 -15.49 10.87
C LYS A 11 17.47 -14.71 11.61
N ARG A 12 17.18 -13.45 11.28
CA ARG A 12 16.11 -12.66 11.88
C ARG A 12 15.02 -12.45 10.84
N VAL A 13 13.85 -13.02 11.11
CA VAL A 13 12.63 -12.69 10.37
C VAL A 13 12.41 -11.18 10.55
N PRO A 14 12.31 -10.40 9.47
CA PRO A 14 12.04 -8.98 9.59
C PRO A 14 10.71 -8.79 10.30
N LYS A 15 10.66 -7.83 11.24
CA LYS A 15 9.42 -7.49 11.94
C LYS A 15 8.36 -7.11 10.91
N ALA A 16 7.17 -7.70 11.02
CA ALA A 16 6.05 -7.37 10.15
C ALA A 16 5.76 -5.86 10.19
N TRP A 17 5.53 -5.28 9.02
CA TRP A 17 5.15 -3.88 8.86
C TRP A 17 3.64 -3.77 9.02
N ARG A 18 3.21 -3.12 10.10
CA ARG A 18 1.80 -3.02 10.48
C ARG A 18 1.21 -1.71 9.99
N LEU A 19 0.13 -1.80 9.22
CA LEU A 19 -0.58 -0.65 8.66
C LEU A 19 -1.97 -0.56 9.30
N GLY A 20 -2.21 0.52 10.03
CA GLY A 20 -3.56 0.90 10.48
C GLY A 20 -4.15 1.86 9.46
N VAL A 21 -5.29 1.51 8.87
CA VAL A 21 -5.93 2.32 7.82
C VAL A 21 -7.43 2.46 8.07
N ARG A 22 -8.01 3.57 7.64
CA ARG A 22 -9.45 3.86 7.71
C ARG A 22 -10.06 3.60 6.35
N ARG A 23 -11.18 2.89 6.29
CA ARG A 23 -11.86 2.58 5.02
C ARG A 23 -12.24 3.83 4.23
N ALA A 24 -12.67 4.89 4.92
CA ALA A 24 -13.07 6.16 4.32
C ALA A 24 -11.89 7.01 3.80
N HIS A 25 -10.69 6.82 4.34
CA HIS A 25 -9.48 7.58 4.02
C HIS A 25 -8.35 6.67 3.54
N LEU A 26 -8.72 5.57 2.86
CA LEU A 26 -7.80 4.47 2.61
C LEU A 26 -6.59 4.87 1.77
N VAL A 27 -6.81 5.67 0.72
CA VAL A 27 -5.72 6.12 -0.17
C VAL A 27 -4.74 7.01 0.59
N GLU A 28 -5.27 8.00 1.32
CA GLU A 28 -4.47 8.93 2.14
C GLU A 28 -3.63 8.17 3.17
N ASP A 29 -4.27 7.28 3.96
CA ASP A 29 -3.58 6.53 5.01
C ASP A 29 -2.47 5.62 4.44
N VAL A 30 -2.73 4.96 3.30
CA VAL A 30 -1.72 4.14 2.63
C VAL A 30 -0.56 5.00 2.15
N LEU A 31 -0.84 6.12 1.48
CA LEU A 31 0.22 7.02 1.01
C LEU A 31 1.03 7.59 2.19
N ASP A 32 0.40 7.94 3.31
CA ASP A 32 1.10 8.41 4.51
C ASP A 32 2.05 7.35 5.08
N HIS A 33 1.64 6.09 5.12
CA HIS A 33 2.52 5.00 5.58
C HIS A 33 3.75 4.84 4.68
N PHE A 34 3.56 4.92 3.35
CA PHE A 34 4.65 4.80 2.39
C PHE A 34 5.52 6.06 2.35
N GLY A 35 4.93 7.25 2.42
CA GLY A 35 5.60 8.54 2.51
C GLY A 35 6.40 8.68 3.80
N ALA A 36 5.99 8.06 4.91
CA ALA A 36 6.79 8.00 6.13
C ALA A 36 8.09 7.17 5.98
N LEU A 37 8.30 6.49 4.84
CA LEU A 37 9.59 5.88 4.50
C LEU A 37 10.50 6.87 3.75
N GLU A 38 9.93 7.90 3.14
CA GLU A 38 10.65 8.97 2.48
C GLU A 38 11.54 9.71 3.50
N GLY A 39 12.81 9.90 3.16
CA GLY A 39 13.81 10.48 4.07
C GLY A 39 14.41 9.51 5.11
N LYS A 40 13.94 8.25 5.21
CA LYS A 40 14.67 7.22 5.98
C LYS A 40 15.91 6.76 5.22
N ARG A 41 16.91 6.25 5.96
CA ARG A 41 18.07 5.59 5.33
C ARG A 41 17.57 4.47 4.42
N GLU A 42 18.16 4.38 3.23
CA GLU A 42 17.75 3.49 2.15
C GLU A 42 17.54 2.03 2.61
N TRP A 43 18.45 1.48 3.42
CA TRP A 43 18.32 0.12 3.94
C TRP A 43 17.12 -0.06 4.90
N THR A 44 16.74 0.99 5.64
CA THR A 44 15.61 0.96 6.58
C THR A 44 14.28 1.05 5.84
N ALA A 45 14.22 1.85 4.77
CA ALA A 45 13.08 1.91 3.87
C ALA A 45 12.87 0.57 3.15
N HIS A 46 13.93 0.00 2.57
CA HIS A 46 13.89 -1.32 1.93
C HIS A 46 13.46 -2.43 2.92
N ALA A 47 13.92 -2.38 4.17
CA ALA A 47 13.52 -3.35 5.18
C ALA A 47 12.00 -3.38 5.42
N HIS A 48 11.30 -2.24 5.32
CA HIS A 48 9.84 -2.18 5.43
C HIS A 48 9.14 -2.62 4.15
N LEU A 49 9.61 -2.15 2.98
CA LEU A 49 9.03 -2.52 1.68
C LEU A 49 9.09 -4.03 1.40
N PHE A 50 10.07 -4.74 1.96
CA PHE A 50 10.21 -6.19 1.83
C PHE A 50 9.80 -6.98 3.07
N ALA A 51 9.29 -6.32 4.11
CA ALA A 51 8.70 -7.00 5.26
C ALA A 51 7.30 -7.55 4.92
N GLN A 52 6.81 -8.49 5.72
CA GLN A 52 5.41 -8.89 5.64
C GLN A 52 4.53 -7.73 6.08
N THR A 53 3.63 -7.30 5.21
CA THR A 53 2.57 -6.34 5.53
C THR A 53 1.48 -7.02 6.36
N VAL A 54 1.02 -6.35 7.41
CA VAL A 54 -0.11 -6.79 8.25
C VAL A 54 -1.05 -5.60 8.44
N VAL A 55 -2.26 -5.71 7.91
CA VAL A 55 -3.25 -4.63 7.89
C VAL A 55 -4.25 -4.76 9.04
N SER A 56 -4.69 -3.63 9.56
CA SER A 56 -5.89 -3.53 10.40
C SER A 56 -6.72 -2.34 9.96
N PHE A 57 -8.02 -2.56 9.76
CA PHE A 57 -8.95 -1.47 9.53
C PHE A 57 -9.36 -0.82 10.84
N THR A 58 -9.65 0.47 10.78
CA THR A 58 -10.18 1.27 11.88
C THR A 58 -11.50 1.90 11.47
N ASP A 59 -12.45 1.91 12.39
CA ASP A 59 -13.78 2.48 12.19
C ASP A 59 -13.77 4.02 12.30
N ALA A 60 -14.95 4.62 12.15
CA ALA A 60 -15.13 6.07 12.24
C ALA A 60 -14.82 6.65 13.63
N PHE A 61 -14.78 5.81 14.67
CA PHE A 61 -14.45 6.19 16.05
C PHE A 61 -12.96 5.96 16.38
N GLY A 62 -12.17 5.49 15.41
CA GLY A 62 -10.75 5.17 15.59
C GLY A 62 -10.52 3.84 16.31
N LEU A 63 -11.56 3.01 16.47
CA LEU A 63 -11.42 1.68 17.03
C LEU A 63 -11.03 0.69 15.94
N ARG A 64 -10.16 -0.26 16.31
CA ARG A 64 -9.75 -1.32 15.39
C ARG A 64 -10.93 -2.25 15.11
N GLU A 65 -11.23 -2.46 13.84
CA GLU A 65 -12.21 -3.45 13.39
C GLU A 65 -11.76 -4.87 13.78
N GLU A 66 -12.72 -5.74 14.09
CA GLU A 66 -12.41 -7.14 14.38
C GLU A 66 -11.81 -7.83 13.14
N GLY A 67 -10.68 -8.50 13.34
CA GLY A 67 -9.99 -9.21 12.27
C GLY A 67 -8.50 -9.41 12.53
N VAL A 68 -8.02 -10.60 12.19
CA VAL A 68 -6.60 -10.94 12.11
C VAL A 68 -6.22 -11.03 10.65
N ASP A 69 -5.22 -10.26 10.25
CA ASP A 69 -4.75 -10.32 8.87
C ASP A 69 -3.81 -11.51 8.66
N GLU A 70 -4.34 -12.54 8.02
CA GLU A 70 -3.59 -13.67 7.48
C GLU A 70 -3.34 -13.51 5.96
N GLY A 71 -3.50 -12.29 5.45
CA GLY A 71 -3.38 -11.92 4.04
C GLY A 71 -4.68 -11.37 3.45
N GLY A 72 -5.83 -11.69 4.05
CA GLY A 72 -7.15 -11.24 3.58
C GLY A 72 -7.33 -9.72 3.67
N LEU A 73 -6.95 -9.12 4.80
CA LEU A 73 -7.08 -7.66 4.97
C LEU A 73 -6.04 -6.91 4.14
N THR A 74 -4.85 -7.50 3.96
CA THR A 74 -3.85 -6.98 3.01
C THR A 74 -4.36 -7.00 1.57
N ALA A 75 -4.96 -8.11 1.12
CA ALA A 75 -5.53 -8.21 -0.23
C ALA A 75 -6.70 -7.23 -0.42
N GLU A 76 -7.55 -7.08 0.60
CA GLU A 76 -8.64 -6.11 0.61
C GLU A 76 -8.10 -4.68 0.50
N MET A 77 -7.11 -4.30 1.31
CA MET A 77 -6.48 -2.97 1.26
C MET A 77 -5.98 -2.63 -0.14
N TYR A 78 -5.21 -3.51 -0.79
CA TYR A 78 -4.71 -3.25 -2.15
C TYR A 78 -5.84 -3.20 -3.18
N SER A 79 -6.85 -4.04 -3.06
CA SER A 79 -8.01 -4.03 -3.96
C SER A 79 -8.77 -2.71 -3.86
N LEU A 80 -9.01 -2.24 -2.63
CA LEU A 80 -9.65 -0.95 -2.39
C LEU A 80 -8.77 0.20 -2.88
N PHE A 81 -7.48 0.19 -2.56
CA PHE A 81 -6.54 1.22 -2.99
C PHE A 81 -6.55 1.41 -4.51
N TRP A 82 -6.34 0.34 -5.27
CA TRP A 82 -6.34 0.43 -6.72
C TRP A 82 -7.71 0.79 -7.29
N ARG A 83 -8.80 0.28 -6.71
CA ARG A 83 -10.16 0.65 -7.11
C ARG A 83 -10.41 2.15 -6.98
N GLU A 84 -9.89 2.79 -5.94
CA GLU A 84 -10.04 4.24 -5.75
C GLU A 84 -9.07 5.04 -6.63
N VAL A 85 -7.82 4.58 -6.78
CA VAL A 85 -6.78 5.30 -7.53
C VAL A 85 -7.03 5.31 -9.05
N VAL A 86 -7.57 4.22 -9.61
CA VAL A 86 -7.81 4.10 -11.07
C VAL A 86 -9.14 4.71 -11.52
N ARG A 87 -9.93 5.25 -10.58
CA ARG A 87 -11.19 5.92 -10.90
C ARG A 87 -10.92 7.20 -11.69
N PRO A 88 -11.76 7.52 -12.71
CA PRO A 88 -11.66 8.78 -13.44
C PRO A 88 -11.68 10.00 -12.52
N GLU A 89 -12.43 9.94 -11.41
CA GLU A 89 -12.56 11.01 -10.42
C GLU A 89 -11.24 11.33 -9.70
N ALA A 90 -10.31 10.37 -9.61
CA ALA A 90 -8.97 10.59 -9.06
C ALA A 90 -8.09 11.41 -10.01
N GLY A 91 -8.45 11.53 -11.29
CA GLY A 91 -7.75 12.36 -12.26
C GLY A 91 -6.34 11.88 -12.65
N LEU A 92 -5.96 10.65 -12.27
CA LEU A 92 -4.64 10.06 -12.56
C LEU A 92 -4.64 9.13 -13.79
N PHE A 93 -5.77 8.46 -14.02
CA PHE A 93 -5.93 7.49 -15.10
C PHE A 93 -7.16 7.83 -15.95
N GLU A 94 -7.12 7.41 -17.21
CA GLU A 94 -8.22 7.51 -18.16
C GLU A 94 -8.47 6.16 -18.84
N GLN A 95 -9.71 5.90 -19.26
CA GLN A 95 -10.02 4.72 -20.06
C GLN A 95 -9.65 5.00 -21.51
N ALA A 96 -8.78 4.16 -22.08
CA ALA A 96 -8.40 4.28 -23.49
C ALA A 96 -9.56 3.95 -24.45
N VAL A 97 -10.46 3.07 -24.02
CA VAL A 97 -11.65 2.61 -24.74
C VAL A 97 -12.70 2.21 -23.72
N GLU A 98 -13.99 2.33 -24.06
CA GLU A 98 -15.09 1.94 -23.16
C GLU A 98 -14.99 0.45 -22.77
N GLY A 99 -14.89 0.18 -21.46
CA GLY A 99 -14.70 -1.18 -20.93
C GLY A 99 -13.28 -1.73 -21.13
N GLY A 100 -12.34 -0.91 -21.60
CA GLY A 100 -10.95 -1.25 -21.79
C GLY A 100 -10.08 -1.06 -20.55
N CYS A 101 -8.77 -1.16 -20.72
CA CYS A 101 -7.80 -0.89 -19.66
C CYS A 101 -7.72 0.61 -19.34
N VAL A 102 -7.34 0.90 -18.10
CA VAL A 102 -7.00 2.25 -17.64
C VAL A 102 -5.52 2.53 -17.96
N LEU A 103 -5.25 3.70 -18.53
CA LEU A 103 -3.91 4.20 -18.83
C LEU A 103 -3.63 5.47 -18.02
N PRO A 104 -2.37 5.75 -17.66
CA PRO A 104 -2.02 7.03 -17.04
C PRO A 104 -2.39 8.17 -17.97
N ARG A 105 -3.00 9.23 -17.41
CA ARG A 105 -3.30 10.44 -18.18
C ARG A 105 -2.01 11.10 -18.65
N ALA A 106 -1.99 11.53 -19.90
CA ALA A 106 -0.83 12.24 -20.47
C ALA A 106 -0.57 13.60 -19.80
N ASP A 107 -1.59 14.21 -19.22
CA ASP A 107 -1.53 15.48 -18.50
C ASP A 107 -1.51 15.32 -16.98
N ALA A 108 -1.35 14.08 -16.48
CA ALA A 108 -1.17 13.86 -15.05
C ALA A 108 0.07 14.66 -14.56
N PRO A 109 -0.02 15.36 -13.42
CA PRO A 109 1.12 16.07 -12.88
C PRO A 109 2.31 15.11 -12.70
N PRO A 110 3.54 15.54 -12.98
CA PRO A 110 4.71 14.71 -12.75
C PRO A 110 4.76 14.29 -11.27
N ALA A 111 5.19 13.06 -11.01
CA ALA A 111 5.46 12.61 -9.66
C ALA A 111 6.44 13.60 -9.02
N GLN A 112 6.04 14.21 -7.90
CA GLN A 112 6.86 15.16 -7.14
C GLN A 112 7.98 14.42 -6.39
#